data_AF-A0A3S1EZA1-F1
#
_entry.id   AF-A0A3S1EZA1-F1
#
_cell.length_a   1.000
_cell.length_b   1.000
_cell.length_c   1.000
_cell.angle_alpha   90.00
_cell.angle_beta   90.00
_cell.angle_gamma   90.00
#
_symmetry.space_group_name_H-M   'P 1'
#
loop_
_entity.id
_entity.type
_entity.pdbx_description
1 polymer ?
#
loop_
_entity_poly.entity_id
_entity_poly.type
_entity_poly.pdbx_seq_one_letter_code
_entity_poly.pdbx_strand_id
1 'polypeptide(L)'
;MVPSLPLKTAALAAAVVLFQGCAQTPAAQKPSDATVAAHVAAATKAAGTDLGQLLSLCKPAPATRPPQEELDKGLPLLINRPAPPPAKAFDNLYFVGADWVSAWAIKTSDGIILIDALNNQVEAAALIEGGMRKLGLDPAQIKYVIVTHGHGDHYGGAPYLAQKYRARVVMSEPDWTMTETKLEFATPIWGAPPKRDISVKDGDRVTLGDTTVTLYLTPGHTMGTLSPVFDVSENGRKHRAMLWGGTGFNFGKDIPRLDNYIASTKRMDSIVKAQNIDVMLSNHSNVDSSQAKMAALRQQPAGAANPFVMGTPTVERALNVMGECAQAQRDRFSMQ
;
A
#
# COMPACT_ATOMS: atom_id res chain seq x y z
N MET A 1 -13.79 -61.20 63.68
CA MET A 1 -15.20 -61.48 64.01
C MET A 1 -15.93 -60.14 64.11
N VAL A 2 -16.91 -59.91 63.22
CA VAL A 2 -18.21 -59.17 63.40
C VAL A 2 -18.14 -57.69 63.89
N PRO A 3 -18.99 -56.73 63.45
CA PRO A 3 -19.61 -56.46 62.14
C PRO A 3 -19.63 -54.94 61.76
N SER A 4 -20.24 -54.66 60.61
CA SER A 4 -20.75 -53.40 60.05
C SER A 4 -22.01 -52.82 60.73
N LEU A 5 -22.20 -51.49 60.74
CA LEU A 5 -23.45 -50.77 60.37
C LEU A 5 -23.23 -49.22 60.26
N PRO A 6 -24.09 -48.48 59.53
CA PRO A 6 -23.74 -47.28 58.75
C PRO A 6 -24.21 -45.95 59.35
N LEU A 7 -23.65 -44.82 58.86
CA LEU A 7 -24.24 -43.49 59.03
C LEU A 7 -24.59 -42.88 57.66
N LYS A 8 -25.85 -42.45 57.54
CA LYS A 8 -26.47 -41.80 56.39
C LYS A 8 -25.90 -40.39 56.19
N THR A 9 -25.49 -40.04 54.98
CA THR A 9 -25.27 -38.66 54.56
C THR A 9 -26.41 -38.22 53.64
N ALA A 10 -27.12 -37.17 54.04
CA ALA A 10 -28.14 -36.50 53.23
C ALA A 10 -27.47 -35.60 52.19
N ALA A 11 -27.88 -35.73 50.92
CA ALA A 11 -27.46 -34.86 49.83
C ALA A 11 -28.39 -33.64 49.73
N LEU A 12 -27.85 -32.44 49.81
CA LEU A 12 -28.51 -31.22 49.33
C LEU A 12 -28.12 -31.00 47.86
N ALA A 13 -29.09 -31.10 46.95
CA ALA A 13 -28.93 -30.70 45.55
C ALA A 13 -29.33 -29.23 45.39
N ALA A 14 -28.37 -28.37 45.04
CA ALA A 14 -28.66 -27.02 44.57
C ALA A 14 -28.77 -27.06 43.03
N ALA A 15 -29.96 -26.81 42.50
CA ALA A 15 -30.20 -26.69 41.07
C ALA A 15 -29.75 -25.29 40.59
N VAL A 16 -28.63 -25.23 39.87
CA VAL A 16 -28.24 -24.04 39.11
C VAL A 16 -28.85 -24.16 37.71
N VAL A 17 -29.83 -23.31 37.41
CA VAL A 17 -30.40 -23.18 36.07
C VAL A 17 -29.48 -22.27 35.25
N LEU A 18 -28.68 -22.87 34.38
CA LEU A 18 -27.90 -22.15 33.37
C LEU A 18 -28.82 -21.82 32.18
N PHE A 19 -29.24 -20.55 32.08
CA PHE A 19 -29.83 -20.03 30.85
C PHE A 19 -28.74 -19.89 29.78
N GLN A 20 -28.66 -20.85 28.86
CA GLN A 20 -27.94 -20.66 27.60
C GLN A 20 -28.74 -19.72 26.69
N GLY A 21 -28.47 -18.42 26.80
CA GLY A 21 -28.89 -17.46 25.80
C GLY A 21 -28.05 -17.63 24.52
N CYS A 22 -28.65 -18.19 23.47
CA CYS A 22 -28.08 -18.13 22.13
C CYS A 22 -28.05 -16.66 21.69
N ALA A 23 -26.90 -16.00 21.85
CA ALA A 23 -26.67 -14.70 21.24
C ALA A 23 -26.63 -14.88 19.72
N GLN A 24 -27.74 -14.63 19.05
CA GLN A 24 -27.78 -14.51 17.59
C GLN A 24 -26.90 -13.31 17.21
N THR A 25 -25.82 -13.57 16.49
CA THR A 25 -25.08 -12.50 15.80
C THR A 25 -26.08 -11.71 14.95
N PRO A 26 -26.12 -10.36 15.05
CA PRO A 26 -27.00 -9.55 14.22
C PRO A 26 -26.81 -9.93 12.75
N ALA A 27 -27.90 -10.20 12.03
CA ALA A 27 -27.81 -10.45 10.60
C ALA A 27 -27.12 -9.27 9.92
N ALA A 28 -26.13 -9.53 9.06
CA ALA A 28 -25.45 -8.49 8.32
C ALA A 28 -26.48 -7.64 7.56
N GLN A 29 -26.45 -6.32 7.79
CA GLN A 29 -27.37 -5.40 7.13
C GLN A 29 -27.17 -5.48 5.62
N LYS A 30 -28.27 -5.60 4.86
CA LYS A 30 -28.19 -5.64 3.39
C LYS A 30 -27.64 -4.29 2.87
N PRO A 31 -26.76 -4.30 1.84
CA PRO A 31 -26.27 -3.08 1.21
C PRO A 31 -27.40 -2.15 0.77
N SER A 32 -27.24 -0.85 1.02
CA SER A 32 -28.20 0.21 0.69
C SER A 32 -27.50 1.57 0.61
N ASP A 33 -28.17 2.60 0.11
CA ASP A 33 -27.63 3.97 0.13
C ASP A 33 -27.28 4.43 1.57
N ALA A 34 -28.03 3.95 2.57
CA ALA A 34 -27.77 4.24 3.97
C ALA A 34 -26.46 3.58 4.47
N THR A 35 -26.15 2.35 4.05
CA THR A 35 -24.89 1.70 4.43
C THR A 35 -23.71 2.33 3.71
N VAL A 36 -23.86 2.69 2.42
CA VAL A 36 -22.87 3.48 1.67
C VAL A 36 -22.57 4.81 2.38
N ALA A 37 -23.61 5.55 2.76
CA ALA A 37 -23.46 6.82 3.48
C ALA A 37 -22.79 6.63 4.85
N ALA A 38 -23.12 5.56 5.58
CA ALA A 38 -22.50 5.24 6.86
C ALA A 38 -20.99 4.97 6.73
N HIS A 39 -20.58 4.18 5.72
CA HIS A 39 -19.17 3.91 5.43
C HIS A 39 -18.42 5.20 5.05
N VAL A 40 -18.98 6.04 4.18
CA VAL A 40 -18.37 7.34 3.82
C VAL A 40 -18.26 8.27 5.03
N ALA A 41 -19.26 8.28 5.92
CA ALA A 41 -19.22 9.06 7.16
C ALA A 41 -18.14 8.54 8.12
N ALA A 42 -17.99 7.22 8.26
CA ALA A 42 -16.94 6.60 9.07
C ALA A 42 -15.53 6.92 8.51
N ALA A 43 -15.36 6.82 7.19
CA ALA A 43 -14.13 7.24 6.51
C ALA A 43 -13.82 8.73 6.76
N THR A 44 -14.82 9.60 6.60
CA THR A 44 -14.65 11.06 6.83
C THR A 44 -14.26 11.37 8.27
N LYS A 45 -14.87 10.70 9.25
CA LYS A 45 -14.52 10.84 10.66
C LYS A 45 -13.09 10.35 10.94
N ALA A 46 -12.70 9.22 10.37
CA ALA A 46 -11.36 8.67 10.52
C ALA A 46 -10.30 9.57 9.86
N ALA A 47 -10.64 10.19 8.74
CA ALA A 47 -9.73 11.05 7.99
C ALA A 47 -9.33 12.32 8.75
N GLY A 48 -10.22 12.84 9.61
CA GLY A 48 -9.97 14.06 10.34
C GLY A 48 -9.61 15.23 9.41
N THR A 49 -8.65 16.05 9.81
CA THR A 49 -8.21 17.22 9.03
C THR A 49 -6.95 16.96 8.21
N ASP A 50 -6.35 15.78 8.33
CA ASP A 50 -4.99 15.49 7.90
C ASP A 50 -4.89 14.32 6.89
N LEU A 51 -5.98 13.59 6.65
CA LEU A 51 -6.03 12.48 5.68
C LEU A 51 -7.07 12.70 4.56
N GLY A 52 -7.46 13.95 4.30
CA GLY A 52 -8.51 14.29 3.33
C GLY A 52 -8.27 13.76 1.90
N GLN A 53 -7.00 13.58 1.49
CA GLN A 53 -6.68 13.03 0.16
C GLN A 53 -7.19 11.60 -0.04
N LEU A 54 -7.21 10.79 1.03
CA LEU A 54 -7.70 9.40 0.97
C LEU A 54 -9.21 9.31 0.72
N LEU A 55 -9.98 10.35 1.06
CA LEU A 55 -11.43 10.39 0.80
C LEU A 55 -11.75 10.43 -0.70
N SER A 56 -10.77 10.66 -1.57
CA SER A 56 -10.94 10.47 -3.01
C SER A 56 -11.41 9.04 -3.36
N LEU A 57 -11.00 8.03 -2.60
CA LEU A 57 -11.43 6.63 -2.75
C LEU A 57 -12.90 6.40 -2.41
N CYS A 58 -13.50 7.29 -1.62
CA CYS A 58 -14.91 7.18 -1.26
C CYS A 58 -15.83 7.62 -2.41
N LYS A 59 -15.29 8.24 -3.47
CA LYS A 59 -16.06 8.57 -4.68
C LYS A 59 -16.47 7.29 -5.43
N PRO A 60 -17.66 7.25 -6.05
CA PRO A 60 -18.07 6.08 -6.82
C PRO A 60 -17.08 5.73 -7.94
N ALA A 61 -16.63 4.48 -7.98
CA ALA A 61 -15.85 3.94 -9.08
C ALA A 61 -16.77 3.38 -10.19
N PRO A 62 -16.38 3.47 -11.48
CA PRO A 62 -17.14 2.90 -12.59
C PRO A 62 -17.29 1.37 -12.49
N ALA A 63 -18.42 0.83 -12.94
CA ALA A 63 -18.69 -0.61 -12.96
C ALA A 63 -17.90 -1.37 -14.04
N THR A 64 -17.31 -0.65 -15.00
CA THR A 64 -16.44 -1.20 -16.04
C THR A 64 -15.04 -0.59 -15.90
N ARG A 65 -14.01 -1.33 -16.32
CA ARG A 65 -12.67 -0.76 -16.42
C ARG A 65 -12.64 0.40 -17.42
N PRO A 66 -11.75 1.39 -17.24
CA PRO A 66 -11.52 2.42 -18.24
C PRO A 66 -11.24 1.79 -19.61
N PRO A 67 -11.92 2.23 -20.68
CA PRO A 67 -11.59 1.80 -22.03
C PRO A 67 -10.15 2.18 -22.39
N GLN A 68 -9.52 1.38 -23.26
CA GLN A 68 -8.14 1.65 -23.70
C GLN A 68 -7.98 3.05 -24.30
N GLU A 69 -8.97 3.53 -25.05
CA GLU A 69 -8.96 4.89 -25.64
C GLU A 69 -8.89 5.99 -24.57
N GLU A 70 -9.53 5.79 -23.41
CA GLU A 70 -9.48 6.76 -22.30
C GLU A 70 -8.07 6.78 -21.69
N LEU A 71 -7.45 5.61 -21.50
CA LEU A 71 -6.08 5.48 -21.00
C LEU A 71 -5.08 6.14 -21.96
N ASP A 72 -5.20 5.85 -23.26
CA ASP A 72 -4.29 6.38 -24.29
C ASP A 72 -4.38 7.91 -24.41
N LYS A 73 -5.56 8.51 -24.14
CA LYS A 73 -5.73 9.97 -24.08
C LYS A 73 -5.25 10.56 -22.75
N GLY A 74 -5.51 9.89 -21.63
CA GLY A 74 -5.24 10.41 -20.28
C GLY A 74 -3.77 10.32 -19.87
N LEU A 75 -3.09 9.22 -20.20
CA LEU A 75 -1.71 8.98 -19.76
C LEU A 75 -0.70 10.04 -20.23
N PRO A 76 -0.69 10.49 -21.50
CA PRO A 76 0.18 11.58 -21.91
C PRO A 76 -0.02 12.86 -21.09
N LEU A 77 -1.27 13.17 -20.72
CA LEU A 77 -1.59 14.36 -19.93
C LEU A 77 -1.07 14.24 -18.49
N LEU A 78 -1.03 13.03 -17.93
CA LEU A 78 -0.48 12.76 -16.59
C LEU A 78 1.05 12.77 -16.61
N ILE A 79 1.67 12.10 -17.59
CA ILE A 79 3.13 12.00 -17.74
C ILE A 79 3.77 13.36 -18.05
N ASN A 80 3.09 14.20 -18.83
CA ASN A 80 3.61 15.52 -19.19
C ASN A 80 3.45 16.59 -18.09
N ARG A 81 2.86 16.24 -16.94
CA ARG A 81 2.80 17.19 -15.80
C ARG A 81 4.21 17.45 -15.29
N PRO A 82 4.54 18.69 -14.91
CA PRO A 82 5.86 18.99 -14.35
C PRO A 82 6.12 18.14 -13.10
N ALA A 83 7.15 17.30 -13.14
CA ALA A 83 7.54 16.51 -11.99
C ALA A 83 8.00 17.41 -10.83
N PRO A 84 7.71 17.05 -9.57
CA PRO A 84 8.26 17.76 -8.42
C PRO A 84 9.79 17.62 -8.40
N PRO A 85 10.52 18.55 -7.77
CA PRO A 85 11.96 18.36 -7.60
C PRO A 85 12.21 17.10 -6.74
N PRO A 86 13.28 16.34 -7.01
CA PRO A 86 13.66 15.21 -6.16
C PRO A 86 13.96 15.72 -4.73
N ALA A 87 13.80 14.85 -3.73
CA ALA A 87 14.05 15.25 -2.35
C ALA A 87 14.54 14.10 -1.48
N LYS A 88 15.28 14.45 -0.43
CA LYS A 88 15.62 13.56 0.68
C LYS A 88 14.50 13.66 1.72
N ALA A 89 13.73 12.59 1.92
CA ALA A 89 12.63 12.54 2.90
C ALA A 89 13.12 12.07 4.28
N PHE A 90 14.10 11.16 4.28
CA PHE A 90 14.81 10.65 5.46
C PHE A 90 16.29 10.48 5.12
N ASP A 91 17.14 10.17 6.09
CA ASP A 91 18.58 9.95 5.89
C ASP A 91 18.89 8.90 4.83
N ASN A 92 18.05 7.88 4.74
CA ASN A 92 18.18 6.77 3.81
C ASN A 92 17.05 6.69 2.77
N LEU A 93 16.11 7.64 2.71
CA LEU A 93 14.97 7.58 1.77
C LEU A 93 14.86 8.84 0.92
N TYR A 94 14.80 8.64 -0.39
CA TYR A 94 14.80 9.70 -1.38
C TYR A 94 13.64 9.55 -2.36
N PHE A 95 12.89 10.62 -2.58
CA PHE A 95 11.87 10.68 -3.62
C PHE A 95 12.50 11.06 -4.95
N VAL A 96 12.23 10.25 -5.97
CA VAL A 96 12.69 10.42 -7.35
C VAL A 96 11.57 10.12 -8.35
N GLY A 97 10.32 10.33 -7.92
CA GLY A 97 9.12 10.08 -8.70
C GLY A 97 8.65 11.24 -9.57
N ALA A 98 7.56 11.00 -10.28
CA ALA A 98 6.84 11.97 -11.09
C ALA A 98 5.76 12.71 -10.28
N ASP A 99 4.94 13.52 -10.96
CA ASP A 99 3.83 14.25 -10.31
C ASP A 99 2.77 13.30 -9.73
N TRP A 100 2.49 12.19 -10.41
CA TRP A 100 1.36 11.34 -10.06
C TRP A 100 1.77 9.91 -9.68
N VAL A 101 2.93 9.43 -10.13
CA VAL A 101 3.51 8.14 -9.70
C VAL A 101 4.74 8.39 -8.85
N SER A 102 4.79 7.78 -7.67
CA SER A 102 5.94 7.84 -6.78
C SER A 102 7.02 6.85 -7.23
N ALA A 103 8.28 7.23 -7.06
CA ALA A 103 9.40 6.31 -7.04
C ALA A 103 10.31 6.69 -5.86
N TRP A 104 10.75 5.69 -5.10
CA TRP A 104 11.51 5.89 -3.87
C TRP A 104 12.81 5.12 -3.89
N ALA A 105 13.93 5.81 -3.72
CA ALA A 105 15.25 5.19 -3.57
C ALA A 105 15.61 5.06 -2.09
N ILE A 106 15.75 3.82 -1.62
CA ILE A 106 16.27 3.49 -0.30
C ILE A 106 17.77 3.28 -0.41
N LYS A 107 18.55 4.17 0.19
CA LYS A 107 20.00 4.05 0.30
C LYS A 107 20.36 3.10 1.42
N THR A 108 21.24 2.15 1.14
CA THR A 108 21.73 1.15 2.10
C THR A 108 23.26 1.21 2.15
N SER A 109 23.89 0.43 3.04
CA SER A 109 25.35 0.29 3.05
C SER A 109 25.94 -0.34 1.77
N ASP A 110 25.17 -1.16 1.05
CA ASP A 110 25.66 -2.02 -0.04
C ASP A 110 25.08 -1.66 -1.42
N GLY A 111 24.35 -0.54 -1.50
CA GLY A 111 23.74 -0.05 -2.71
C GLY A 111 22.35 0.54 -2.46
N ILE A 112 21.50 0.49 -3.48
CA ILE A 112 20.19 1.14 -3.48
C ILE A 112 19.11 0.12 -3.85
N ILE A 113 18.02 0.14 -3.07
CA ILE A 113 16.76 -0.51 -3.40
C ILE A 113 15.83 0.59 -3.92
N LEU A 114 15.35 0.44 -5.15
CA LEU A 114 14.34 1.33 -5.73
C LEU A 114 12.96 0.69 -5.57
N ILE A 115 11.96 1.46 -5.13
CA ILE A 115 10.54 1.07 -5.14
C ILE A 115 9.85 1.84 -6.27
N ASP A 116 9.25 1.09 -7.18
CA ASP A 116 8.64 1.49 -8.46
C ASP A 116 9.59 2.20 -9.44
N ALA A 117 9.23 2.13 -10.73
CA ALA A 117 10.06 2.56 -11.84
C ALA A 117 9.36 3.49 -12.84
N LEU A 118 8.24 4.11 -12.43
CA LEU A 118 7.48 5.07 -13.24
C LEU A 118 6.97 4.50 -14.57
N ASN A 119 6.46 5.38 -15.45
CA ASN A 119 5.71 4.96 -16.62
C ASN A 119 6.57 4.35 -17.71
N ASN A 120 7.83 4.74 -17.86
CA ASN A 120 8.66 4.28 -18.98
C ASN A 120 10.14 4.62 -18.78
N GLN A 121 10.97 4.17 -19.72
CA GLN A 121 12.40 4.46 -19.76
C GLN A 121 12.75 5.96 -19.82
N VAL A 122 11.90 6.81 -20.41
CA VAL A 122 12.17 8.26 -20.52
C VAL A 122 12.06 8.91 -19.15
N GLU A 123 10.98 8.62 -18.42
CA GLU A 123 10.84 9.07 -17.03
C GLU A 123 11.90 8.44 -16.11
N ALA A 124 12.24 7.16 -16.29
CA ALA A 124 13.29 6.53 -15.49
C ALA A 124 14.67 7.21 -15.70
N ALA A 125 15.03 7.53 -16.94
CA ALA A 125 16.27 8.24 -17.23
C ALA A 125 16.25 9.68 -16.68
N ALA A 126 15.15 10.41 -16.89
CA ALA A 126 15.06 11.82 -16.53
C ALA A 126 14.83 12.07 -15.04
N LEU A 127 13.90 11.34 -14.43
CA LEU A 127 13.41 11.56 -13.06
C LEU A 127 14.12 10.67 -12.06
N ILE A 128 14.22 9.36 -12.31
CA ILE A 128 14.91 8.44 -11.39
C ILE A 128 16.42 8.72 -11.43
N GLU A 129 17.09 8.48 -12.56
CA GLU A 129 18.54 8.67 -12.60
C GLU A 129 18.95 10.14 -12.42
N GLY A 130 18.25 11.05 -13.11
CA GLY A 130 18.51 12.48 -13.01
C GLY A 130 18.25 13.01 -11.60
N GLY A 131 17.19 12.56 -10.94
CA GLY A 131 16.86 12.91 -9.57
C GLY A 131 17.87 12.38 -8.56
N MET A 132 18.25 11.11 -8.69
CA MET A 132 19.31 10.50 -7.87
C MET A 132 20.63 11.27 -7.97
N ARG A 133 21.08 11.60 -9.19
CA ARG A 133 22.32 12.39 -9.40
C ARG A 133 22.24 13.77 -8.75
N LYS A 134 21.10 14.47 -8.86
CA LYS A 134 20.88 15.77 -8.19
C LYS A 134 20.95 15.66 -6.67
N LEU A 135 20.63 14.50 -6.10
CA LEU A 135 20.69 14.21 -4.67
C LEU A 135 22.04 13.61 -4.22
N GLY A 136 23.03 13.54 -5.12
CA GLY A 136 24.35 12.97 -4.82
C GLY A 136 24.36 11.45 -4.69
N LEU A 137 23.35 10.76 -5.23
CA LEU A 137 23.30 9.30 -5.34
C LEU A 137 23.83 8.86 -6.70
N ASP A 138 24.44 7.68 -6.75
CA ASP A 138 24.87 7.02 -8.00
C ASP A 138 23.81 5.99 -8.44
N PRO A 139 23.10 6.20 -9.57
CA PRO A 139 22.14 5.23 -10.10
C PRO A 139 22.75 3.86 -10.42
N ALA A 140 24.06 3.74 -10.67
CA ALA A 140 24.71 2.45 -10.87
C ALA A 140 24.75 1.58 -9.59
N GLN A 141 24.40 2.16 -8.43
CA GLN A 141 24.23 1.43 -7.18
C GLN A 141 22.85 0.80 -7.01
N ILE A 142 21.89 1.01 -7.93
CA ILE A 142 20.60 0.31 -7.88
C ILE A 142 20.83 -1.18 -8.04
N LYS A 143 20.54 -1.97 -7.00
CA LYS A 143 20.66 -3.44 -7.00
C LYS A 143 19.33 -4.14 -7.17
N TYR A 144 18.27 -3.54 -6.64
CA TYR A 144 16.90 -4.07 -6.71
C TYR A 144 15.93 -2.98 -7.16
N VAL A 145 14.97 -3.37 -7.99
CA VAL A 145 13.76 -2.59 -8.32
C VAL A 145 12.57 -3.41 -7.85
N ILE A 146 11.92 -2.97 -6.76
CA ILE A 146 10.70 -3.56 -6.24
C ILE A 146 9.52 -2.88 -6.94
N VAL A 147 8.80 -3.64 -7.76
CA VAL A 147 7.56 -3.18 -8.39
C VAL A 147 6.41 -3.50 -7.43
N THR A 148 5.70 -2.47 -7.00
CA THR A 148 4.61 -2.59 -6.02
C THR A 148 3.42 -3.35 -6.60
N HIS A 149 3.10 -3.16 -7.88
CA HIS A 149 2.15 -3.99 -8.60
C HIS A 149 2.35 -3.94 -10.12
N GLY A 150 1.77 -4.91 -10.82
CA GLY A 150 1.99 -5.15 -12.25
C GLY A 150 1.27 -4.21 -13.23
N HIS A 151 1.00 -2.95 -12.88
CA HIS A 151 0.54 -1.94 -13.86
C HIS A 151 1.73 -1.13 -14.40
N GLY A 152 1.62 -0.68 -15.65
CA GLY A 152 2.76 -0.16 -16.41
C GLY A 152 3.26 1.20 -15.96
N ASP A 153 2.44 1.95 -15.25
CA ASP A 153 2.85 3.17 -14.57
C ASP A 153 3.82 2.93 -13.42
N HIS A 154 3.95 1.68 -12.93
CA HIS A 154 4.88 1.29 -11.85
C HIS A 154 6.07 0.47 -12.34
N TYR A 155 5.91 -0.39 -13.36
CA TYR A 155 7.02 -1.19 -13.89
C TYR A 155 7.71 -0.59 -15.12
N GLY A 156 7.17 0.45 -15.75
CA GLY A 156 7.55 0.83 -17.12
C GLY A 156 9.03 1.21 -17.30
N GLY A 157 9.68 1.76 -16.28
CA GLY A 157 11.12 2.00 -16.28
C GLY A 157 12.00 0.80 -15.86
N ALA A 158 11.41 -0.26 -15.30
CA ALA A 158 12.17 -1.38 -14.74
C ALA A 158 13.01 -2.14 -15.79
N PRO A 159 12.51 -2.43 -17.02
CA PRO A 159 13.34 -3.07 -18.06
C PRO A 159 14.61 -2.28 -18.38
N TYR A 160 14.49 -0.95 -18.46
CA TYR A 160 15.60 -0.04 -18.74
C TYR A 160 16.66 -0.08 -17.63
N LEU A 161 16.22 0.04 -16.37
CA LEU A 161 17.12 -0.01 -15.20
C LEU A 161 17.80 -1.37 -15.07
N ALA A 162 17.07 -2.46 -15.30
CA ALA A 162 17.61 -3.82 -15.28
C ALA A 162 18.66 -4.02 -16.39
N GLN A 163 18.40 -3.55 -17.61
CA GLN A 163 19.34 -3.65 -18.72
C GLN A 163 20.61 -2.82 -18.45
N LYS A 164 20.45 -1.58 -17.99
CA LYS A 164 21.54 -0.62 -17.83
C LYS A 164 22.42 -0.89 -16.62
N TYR A 165 21.81 -1.20 -15.47
CA TYR A 165 22.52 -1.35 -14.19
C TYR A 165 22.58 -2.77 -13.66
N ARG A 166 22.00 -3.74 -14.38
CA ARG A 166 21.88 -5.13 -13.92
C ARG A 166 21.11 -5.25 -12.60
N ALA A 167 20.24 -4.27 -12.33
CA ALA A 167 19.34 -4.31 -11.20
C ALA A 167 18.37 -5.50 -11.34
N ARG A 168 18.15 -6.22 -10.24
CA ARG A 168 17.19 -7.32 -10.19
C ARG A 168 15.79 -6.78 -10.00
N VAL A 169 14.83 -7.28 -10.76
CA VAL A 169 13.43 -6.84 -10.65
C VAL A 169 12.69 -7.79 -9.72
N VAL A 170 12.06 -7.23 -8.70
CA VAL A 170 11.28 -7.94 -7.69
C VAL A 170 9.81 -7.59 -7.89
N MET A 171 8.98 -8.59 -8.06
CA MET A 171 7.52 -8.44 -8.11
C MET A 171 6.88 -9.70 -7.53
N SER A 172 5.63 -9.60 -7.10
CA SER A 172 4.93 -10.75 -6.52
C SER A 172 4.64 -11.84 -7.55
N GLU A 173 4.48 -13.08 -7.09
CA GLU A 173 4.11 -14.20 -7.96
C GLU A 173 2.80 -13.96 -8.74
N PRO A 174 1.71 -13.44 -8.15
CA PRO A 174 0.48 -13.18 -8.91
C PRO A 174 0.65 -12.12 -9.99
N ASP A 175 1.44 -11.06 -9.74
CA ASP A 175 1.63 -10.00 -10.72
C ASP A 175 2.65 -10.39 -11.79
N TRP A 176 3.68 -11.19 -11.48
CA TRP A 176 4.49 -11.82 -12.53
C TRP A 176 3.61 -12.63 -13.47
N THR A 177 2.74 -13.47 -12.91
CA THR A 177 1.79 -14.26 -13.70
C THR A 177 0.89 -13.37 -14.57
N MET A 178 0.38 -12.27 -14.02
CA MET A 178 -0.44 -11.31 -14.77
C MET A 178 0.34 -10.66 -15.93
N THR A 179 1.55 -10.19 -15.66
CA THR A 179 2.40 -9.53 -16.68
C THR A 179 2.87 -10.46 -17.81
N GLU A 180 2.96 -11.76 -17.55
CA GLU A 180 3.36 -12.76 -18.55
C GLU A 180 2.18 -13.32 -19.36
N THR A 181 0.95 -13.22 -18.84
CA THR A 181 -0.23 -13.86 -19.44
C THR A 181 -1.17 -12.86 -20.07
N LYS A 182 -1.87 -12.07 -19.24
CA LYS A 182 -2.85 -11.09 -19.70
C LYS A 182 -2.82 -9.88 -18.78
N LEU A 183 -2.23 -8.82 -19.29
CA LEU A 183 -2.26 -7.50 -18.66
C LEU A 183 -3.70 -7.02 -18.48
N GLU A 184 -3.94 -6.37 -17.34
CA GLU A 184 -5.23 -5.70 -17.09
C GLU A 184 -5.38 -4.43 -17.92
N PHE A 185 -4.24 -3.76 -18.17
CA PHE A 185 -4.11 -2.55 -18.96
C PHE A 185 -2.84 -2.66 -19.81
N ALA A 186 -2.92 -2.29 -21.09
CA ALA A 186 -1.77 -2.36 -21.98
C ALA A 186 -1.77 -1.15 -22.93
N THR A 187 -0.73 -0.32 -22.85
CA THR A 187 -0.53 0.80 -23.77
C THR A 187 0.93 0.85 -24.22
N PRO A 188 1.22 1.29 -25.46
CA PRO A 188 2.60 1.45 -25.93
C PRO A 188 3.44 2.41 -25.07
N ILE A 189 2.81 3.36 -24.37
CA ILE A 189 3.50 4.35 -23.53
C ILE A 189 4.30 3.67 -22.40
N TRP A 190 3.77 2.59 -21.84
CA TRP A 190 4.44 1.87 -20.75
C TRP A 190 5.51 0.88 -21.22
N GLY A 191 5.50 0.56 -22.52
CA GLY A 191 6.34 -0.49 -23.07
C GLY A 191 5.94 -1.89 -22.61
N ALA A 192 6.81 -2.86 -22.85
CA ALA A 192 6.61 -4.22 -22.40
C ALA A 192 6.97 -4.36 -20.90
N PRO A 193 6.26 -5.24 -20.15
CA PRO A 193 6.66 -5.58 -18.79
C PRO A 193 8.11 -6.09 -18.72
N PRO A 194 8.77 -5.95 -17.55
CA PRO A 194 10.07 -6.58 -17.32
C PRO A 194 9.98 -8.09 -17.51
N LYS A 195 11.11 -8.71 -17.87
CA LYS A 195 11.20 -10.18 -17.85
C LYS A 195 11.20 -10.64 -16.40
N ARG A 196 10.48 -11.72 -16.11
CA ARG A 196 10.44 -12.34 -14.78
C ARG A 196 11.85 -12.59 -14.27
N ASP A 197 12.06 -12.16 -13.03
CA ASP A 197 13.33 -12.28 -12.34
C ASP A 197 13.09 -12.83 -10.92
N ILE A 198 12.92 -11.96 -9.91
CA ILE A 198 12.67 -12.39 -8.54
C ILE A 198 11.17 -12.37 -8.27
N SER A 199 10.61 -13.55 -8.04
CA SER A 199 9.23 -13.70 -7.59
C SER A 199 9.15 -13.80 -6.06
N VAL A 200 8.26 -13.02 -5.46
CA VAL A 200 8.06 -13.00 -4.00
C VAL A 200 6.64 -13.38 -3.61
N LYS A 201 6.53 -13.92 -2.40
CA LYS A 201 5.29 -14.26 -1.72
C LYS A 201 5.09 -13.37 -0.51
N ASP A 202 3.91 -13.48 0.09
CA ASP A 202 3.57 -12.73 1.28
C ASP A 202 4.57 -12.93 2.43
N GLY A 203 5.11 -11.83 2.95
CA GLY A 203 6.05 -11.83 4.07
C GLY A 203 7.51 -12.10 3.68
N ASP A 204 7.80 -12.35 2.39
CA ASP A 204 9.17 -12.45 1.90
C ASP A 204 9.92 -11.13 2.10
N ARG A 205 11.26 -11.21 2.08
CA ARG A 205 12.14 -10.08 2.39
C ARG A 205 13.19 -9.88 1.32
N VAL A 206 13.49 -8.62 1.03
CA VAL A 206 14.66 -8.20 0.26
C VAL A 206 15.61 -7.50 1.22
N THR A 207 16.81 -8.05 1.37
CA THR A 207 17.88 -7.47 2.20
C THR A 207 19.03 -7.01 1.32
N LEU A 208 19.49 -5.78 1.55
CA LEU A 208 20.69 -5.22 0.94
C LEU A 208 21.44 -4.43 2.01
N GLY A 209 22.66 -4.87 2.33
CA GLY A 209 23.44 -4.28 3.40
C GLY A 209 22.72 -4.28 4.74
N ASP A 210 22.68 -3.11 5.37
CA ASP A 210 22.03 -2.84 6.65
C ASP A 210 20.49 -2.72 6.59
N THR A 211 19.89 -2.82 5.41
CA THR A 211 18.46 -2.57 5.20
C THR A 211 17.72 -3.83 4.77
N THR A 212 16.56 -4.08 5.40
CA THR A 212 15.63 -5.15 5.03
C THR A 212 14.25 -4.58 4.76
N VAL A 213 13.70 -4.92 3.61
CA VAL A 213 12.33 -4.58 3.18
C VAL A 213 11.49 -5.85 3.24
N THR A 214 10.46 -5.87 4.09
CA THR A 214 9.46 -6.96 4.12
C THR A 214 8.33 -6.64 3.14
N LEU A 215 7.92 -7.62 2.34
CA LEU A 215 6.96 -7.46 1.26
C LEU A 215 5.66 -8.19 1.63
N TYR A 216 4.64 -7.45 2.07
CA TYR A 216 3.33 -8.02 2.37
C TYR A 216 2.43 -7.96 1.14
N LEU A 217 1.74 -9.07 0.84
CA LEU A 217 0.69 -9.06 -0.16
C LEU A 217 -0.54 -8.35 0.38
N THR A 218 -1.01 -7.35 -0.38
CA THR A 218 -2.20 -6.54 -0.13
C THR A 218 -3.13 -6.58 -1.34
N PRO A 219 -3.66 -7.78 -1.70
CA PRO A 219 -4.49 -7.94 -2.89
C PRO A 219 -5.71 -7.02 -2.85
N GLY A 220 -6.07 -6.49 -4.01
CA GLY A 220 -7.14 -5.51 -4.17
C GLY A 220 -6.92 -4.70 -5.44
N HIS A 221 -6.03 -3.70 -5.41
CA HIS A 221 -5.75 -2.88 -6.60
C HIS A 221 -5.23 -3.70 -7.78
N THR A 222 -4.35 -4.67 -7.52
CA THR A 222 -4.12 -5.88 -8.31
C THR A 222 -4.17 -7.08 -7.35
N MET A 223 -4.18 -8.31 -7.86
CA MET A 223 -4.13 -9.48 -6.98
C MET A 223 -2.72 -9.76 -6.43
N GLY A 224 -1.68 -9.16 -7.02
CA GLY A 224 -0.30 -9.28 -6.56
C GLY A 224 0.27 -8.01 -5.92
N THR A 225 -0.56 -7.02 -5.59
CA THR A 225 -0.08 -5.79 -4.97
C THR A 225 0.74 -6.10 -3.71
N LEU A 226 1.92 -5.47 -3.63
CA LEU A 226 2.83 -5.50 -2.50
C LEU A 226 2.74 -4.18 -1.73
N SER A 227 2.68 -4.26 -0.41
CA SER A 227 2.92 -3.13 0.50
C SER A 227 4.25 -3.33 1.24
N PRO A 228 5.36 -2.73 0.76
CA PRO A 228 6.67 -2.82 1.40
C PRO A 228 6.69 -2.17 2.79
N VAL A 229 7.35 -2.81 3.75
CA VAL A 229 7.59 -2.27 5.10
C VAL A 229 9.09 -2.32 5.43
N PHE A 230 9.66 -1.18 5.80
CA PHE A 230 11.09 -0.99 5.99
C PHE A 230 11.42 0.11 7.01
N ASP A 231 12.68 0.17 7.44
CA ASP A 231 13.15 1.20 8.35
C ASP A 231 13.57 2.46 7.57
N VAL A 232 13.20 3.62 8.09
CA VAL A 232 13.75 4.92 7.67
C VAL A 232 14.41 5.59 8.86
N SER A 233 15.45 6.37 8.63
CA SER A 233 16.22 7.02 9.71
C SER A 233 16.23 8.53 9.57
N GLU A 234 16.14 9.25 10.67
CA GLU A 234 16.29 10.69 10.73
C GLU A 234 17.14 11.06 11.94
N ASN A 235 18.29 11.70 11.70
CA ASN A 235 19.21 12.17 12.75
C ASN A 235 19.57 11.04 13.74
N GLY A 236 19.76 9.81 13.23
CA GLY A 236 20.07 8.62 14.03
C GLY A 236 18.86 7.95 14.70
N ARG A 237 17.65 8.54 14.64
CA ARG A 237 16.42 7.90 15.10
C ARG A 237 15.80 7.06 13.99
N LYS A 238 15.44 5.82 14.31
CA LYS A 238 14.70 4.94 13.37
C LYS A 238 13.19 5.13 13.50
N HIS A 239 12.53 5.10 12.36
CA HIS A 239 11.09 5.06 12.17
C HIS A 239 10.74 3.86 11.29
N ARG A 240 9.49 3.40 11.37
CA ARG A 240 9.03 2.24 10.60
C ARG A 240 8.03 2.71 9.56
N ALA A 241 8.39 2.52 8.29
CA ALA A 241 7.60 2.96 7.16
C ALA A 241 6.86 1.80 6.49
N MET A 242 5.63 2.07 6.05
CA MET A 242 4.88 1.23 5.12
C MET A 242 4.55 2.04 3.87
N LEU A 243 4.82 1.48 2.69
CA LEU A 243 4.30 2.01 1.44
C LEU A 243 3.07 1.21 1.02
N TRP A 244 1.94 1.89 0.83
CA TRP A 244 0.72 1.28 0.29
C TRP A 244 0.82 1.20 -1.24
N GLY A 245 0.98 -0.02 -1.75
CA GLY A 245 1.40 -0.24 -3.15
C GLY A 245 0.27 -0.32 -4.18
N GLY A 246 -0.99 -0.09 -3.80
CA GLY A 246 -2.10 -0.18 -4.75
C GLY A 246 -3.34 0.50 -4.20
N THR A 247 -3.64 1.69 -4.71
CA THR A 247 -4.61 2.60 -4.08
C THR A 247 -6.01 2.56 -4.71
N GLY A 248 -6.11 2.70 -6.04
CA GLY A 248 -7.39 2.96 -6.71
C GLY A 248 -8.27 1.73 -6.99
N PHE A 249 -9.55 1.96 -7.31
CA PHE A 249 -10.53 0.92 -7.70
C PHE A 249 -10.80 0.92 -9.22
N ASN A 250 -9.75 0.85 -10.04
CA ASN A 250 -9.83 0.94 -11.51
C ASN A 250 -10.24 -0.38 -12.20
N PHE A 251 -10.64 -1.41 -11.45
CA PHE A 251 -10.82 -2.77 -11.94
C PHE A 251 -12.27 -3.12 -12.35
N GLY A 252 -13.21 -2.18 -12.23
CA GLY A 252 -14.64 -2.39 -12.52
C GLY A 252 -15.40 -3.08 -11.38
N LYS A 253 -16.62 -3.56 -11.67
CA LYS A 253 -17.48 -4.27 -10.70
C LYS A 253 -16.92 -5.66 -10.41
N ASP A 254 -16.08 -5.73 -9.37
CA ASP A 254 -15.48 -6.95 -8.86
C ASP A 254 -15.56 -6.95 -7.32
N ILE A 255 -16.62 -7.58 -6.79
CA ILE A 255 -16.88 -7.65 -5.35
C ILE A 255 -15.79 -8.48 -4.63
N PRO A 256 -15.40 -9.68 -5.10
CA PRO A 256 -14.29 -10.42 -4.47
C PRO A 256 -13.00 -9.63 -4.37
N ARG A 257 -12.67 -8.79 -5.36
CA ARG A 257 -11.48 -7.94 -5.33
C ARG A 257 -11.58 -6.81 -4.30
N LEU A 258 -12.76 -6.20 -4.13
CA LEU A 258 -13.01 -5.26 -3.03
C LEU A 258 -12.94 -5.96 -1.67
N ASP A 259 -13.48 -7.17 -1.53
CA ASP A 259 -13.37 -7.97 -0.30
C ASP A 259 -11.91 -8.21 0.08
N ASN A 260 -11.06 -8.53 -0.90
CA ASN A 260 -9.61 -8.67 -0.70
C ASN A 260 -8.96 -7.34 -0.27
N TYR A 261 -9.33 -6.21 -0.89
CA TYR A 261 -8.82 -4.90 -0.50
C TYR A 261 -9.19 -4.57 0.96
N ILE A 262 -10.44 -4.80 1.36
CA ILE A 262 -10.94 -4.58 2.71
C ILE A 262 -10.24 -5.50 3.72
N ALA A 263 -9.99 -6.76 3.35
CA ALA A 263 -9.22 -7.67 4.19
C ALA A 263 -7.76 -7.21 4.34
N SER A 264 -7.16 -6.70 3.26
CA SER A 264 -5.80 -6.17 3.23
C SER A 264 -5.64 -4.97 4.17
N THR A 265 -6.60 -4.03 4.20
CA THR A 265 -6.51 -2.88 5.12
C THR A 265 -6.59 -3.33 6.59
N LYS A 266 -7.49 -4.26 6.93
CA LYS A 266 -7.61 -4.82 8.30
C LYS A 266 -6.36 -5.59 8.72
N ARG A 267 -5.79 -6.37 7.80
CA ARG A 267 -4.57 -7.13 8.06
C ARG A 267 -3.38 -6.21 8.26
N MET A 268 -3.22 -5.21 7.40
CA MET A 268 -2.13 -4.25 7.54
C MET A 268 -2.28 -3.39 8.80
N ASP A 269 -3.50 -3.10 9.26
CA ASP A 269 -3.72 -2.40 10.54
C ASP A 269 -3.15 -3.20 11.72
N SER A 270 -3.33 -4.53 11.73
CA SER A 270 -2.71 -5.41 12.73
C SER A 270 -1.18 -5.38 12.66
N ILE A 271 -0.61 -5.32 11.46
CA ILE A 271 0.86 -5.23 11.25
C ILE A 271 1.38 -3.85 11.68
N VAL A 272 0.67 -2.78 11.36
CA VAL A 272 0.99 -1.40 11.75
C VAL A 272 1.10 -1.29 13.27
N LYS A 273 0.10 -1.82 13.99
CA LYS A 273 0.12 -1.89 15.46
C LYS A 273 1.29 -2.71 15.98
N ALA A 274 1.47 -3.92 15.46
CA ALA A 274 2.49 -4.84 15.95
C ALA A 274 3.92 -4.35 15.71
N GLN A 275 4.15 -3.58 14.63
CA GLN A 275 5.47 -3.07 14.27
C GLN A 275 5.69 -1.59 14.59
N ASN A 276 4.71 -0.93 15.24
CA ASN A 276 4.73 0.51 15.51
C ASN A 276 5.05 1.34 14.25
N ILE A 277 4.37 1.04 13.15
CA ILE A 277 4.56 1.75 11.87
C ILE A 277 4.01 3.16 12.00
N ASP A 278 4.87 4.15 11.92
CA ASP A 278 4.56 5.56 12.16
C ASP A 278 4.74 6.46 10.93
N VAL A 279 5.13 5.86 9.79
CA VAL A 279 5.25 6.51 8.49
C VAL A 279 4.43 5.74 7.46
N MET A 280 3.51 6.42 6.78
CA MET A 280 2.80 5.89 5.61
C MET A 280 3.20 6.63 4.35
N LEU A 281 3.58 5.86 3.33
CA LEU A 281 3.87 6.31 1.98
C LEU A 281 2.86 5.70 1.00
N SER A 282 2.77 6.27 -0.19
CA SER A 282 1.97 5.76 -1.29
C SER A 282 2.79 5.67 -2.57
N ASN A 283 2.45 4.68 -3.39
CA ASN A 283 2.91 4.57 -4.77
C ASN A 283 2.39 5.71 -5.68
N HIS A 284 1.47 6.55 -5.20
CA HIS A 284 1.04 7.80 -5.82
C HIS A 284 1.11 8.98 -4.84
N SER A 285 1.90 10.00 -5.15
CA SER A 285 2.25 11.09 -4.22
C SER A 285 1.09 12.02 -3.83
N ASN A 286 0.00 12.02 -4.59
CA ASN A 286 -1.22 12.76 -4.27
C ASN A 286 -2.04 12.08 -3.17
N VAL A 287 -1.82 10.78 -2.93
CA VAL A 287 -2.56 9.99 -1.92
C VAL A 287 -2.02 10.24 -0.52
N ASP A 288 -0.70 10.27 -0.37
CA ASP A 288 0.00 10.45 0.91
C ASP A 288 0.51 11.89 1.13
N SER A 289 0.25 12.79 0.18
CA SER A 289 0.72 14.17 0.16
C SER A 289 2.24 14.32 0.16
N SER A 290 2.97 13.34 -0.36
CA SER A 290 4.45 13.34 -0.40
C SER A 290 5.04 14.62 -0.97
N GLN A 291 4.47 15.17 -2.05
CA GLN A 291 4.98 16.42 -2.63
C GLN A 291 4.91 17.59 -1.65
N ALA A 292 3.78 17.74 -0.95
CA ALA A 292 3.59 18.81 0.03
C ALA A 292 4.50 18.61 1.25
N LYS A 293 4.65 17.36 1.72
CA LYS A 293 5.56 17.00 2.83
C LYS A 293 7.02 17.31 2.48
N MET A 294 7.46 17.01 1.26
CA MET A 294 8.80 17.37 0.77
C MET A 294 8.98 18.88 0.63
N ALA A 295 7.97 19.60 0.16
CA ALA A 295 8.03 21.06 0.09
C ALA A 295 8.17 21.68 1.50
N ALA A 296 7.42 21.16 2.47
CA ALA A 296 7.55 21.57 3.87
C ALA A 296 8.96 21.27 4.43
N LEU A 297 9.49 20.07 4.21
CA LEU A 297 10.86 19.71 4.63
C LEU A 297 11.93 20.69 4.14
N ARG A 298 11.82 21.19 2.89
CA ARG A 298 12.79 22.17 2.34
C ARG A 298 12.74 23.54 3.02
N GLN A 299 11.58 23.90 3.57
CA GLN A 299 11.34 25.21 4.18
C GLN A 299 11.45 25.17 5.71
N GLN A 300 11.51 23.97 6.30
CA GLN A 300 11.51 23.79 7.73
C GLN A 300 12.85 24.21 8.36
N PRO A 301 12.82 24.88 9.54
CA PRO A 301 14.01 25.09 10.34
C PRO A 301 14.69 23.76 10.72
N ALA A 302 16.00 23.80 10.92
CA ALA A 302 16.74 22.65 11.44
C ALA A 302 16.12 22.17 12.77
N GLY A 303 15.82 20.87 12.85
CA GLY A 303 15.23 20.25 14.03
C GLY A 303 13.70 20.29 14.11
N ALA A 304 12.99 20.84 13.11
CA ALA A 304 11.54 20.67 13.01
C ALA A 304 11.17 19.19 12.82
N ALA A 305 9.95 18.82 13.26
CA ALA A 305 9.45 17.46 13.09
C ALA A 305 9.24 17.12 11.60
N ASN A 306 9.68 15.94 11.21
CA ASN A 306 9.51 15.45 9.85
C ASN A 306 8.02 15.20 9.53
N PRO A 307 7.47 15.86 8.50
CA PRO A 307 6.05 15.75 8.18
C PRO A 307 5.64 14.37 7.63
N PHE A 308 6.60 13.48 7.35
CA PHE A 308 6.32 12.07 7.03
C PHE A 308 6.05 11.22 8.28
N VAL A 309 6.56 11.62 9.45
CA VAL A 309 6.33 10.93 10.72
C VAL A 309 4.98 11.36 11.29
N MET A 310 3.96 10.57 11.00
CA MET A 310 2.56 10.86 11.36
C MET A 310 2.09 10.16 12.63
N GLY A 311 2.86 9.16 13.11
CA GLY A 311 2.52 8.36 14.28
C GLY A 311 1.62 7.18 13.94
N THR A 312 1.80 6.06 14.66
CA THR A 312 1.04 4.81 14.46
C THR A 312 -0.49 5.03 14.43
N PRO A 313 -1.09 5.80 15.37
CA PRO A 313 -2.53 6.02 15.34
C PRO A 313 -3.03 6.67 14.03
N THR A 314 -2.22 7.54 13.44
CA THR A 314 -2.57 8.21 12.18
C THR A 314 -2.46 7.26 10.99
N VAL A 315 -1.50 6.34 11.00
CA VAL A 315 -1.38 5.26 9.99
C VAL A 315 -2.57 4.29 10.09
N GLU A 316 -2.98 3.91 11.30
CA GLU A 316 -4.17 3.08 11.53
C GLU A 316 -5.43 3.77 10.98
N ARG A 317 -5.61 5.07 11.25
CA ARG A 317 -6.72 5.85 10.69
C ARG A 317 -6.68 5.88 9.17
N ALA A 318 -5.51 6.02 8.55
CA ALA A 318 -5.38 6.02 7.09
C ALA A 318 -5.85 4.69 6.47
N LEU A 319 -5.46 3.55 7.05
CA LEU A 319 -5.96 2.24 6.65
C LEU A 319 -7.47 2.11 6.86
N ASN A 320 -8.00 2.67 7.95
CA ASN A 320 -9.43 2.70 8.20
C ASN A 320 -10.19 3.52 7.14
N VAL A 321 -9.70 4.71 6.76
CA VAL A 321 -10.28 5.52 5.69
C VAL A 321 -10.37 4.71 4.39
N MET A 322 -9.28 4.06 3.99
CA MET A 322 -9.25 3.25 2.78
C MET A 322 -10.20 2.04 2.85
N GLY A 323 -10.25 1.37 4.01
CA GLY A 323 -11.15 0.23 4.23
C GLY A 323 -12.62 0.60 4.18
N GLU A 324 -13.01 1.71 4.82
CA GLU A 324 -14.37 2.22 4.80
C GLU A 324 -14.78 2.71 3.39
N CYS A 325 -13.89 3.40 2.67
CA CYS A 325 -14.16 3.78 1.29
C CYS A 325 -14.33 2.54 0.37
N ALA A 326 -13.56 1.47 0.58
CA ALA A 326 -13.71 0.22 -0.15
C ALA A 326 -15.05 -0.47 0.18
N GLN A 327 -15.48 -0.47 1.44
CA GLN A 327 -16.82 -0.97 1.85
C GLN A 327 -17.94 -0.17 1.18
N ALA A 328 -17.85 1.16 1.17
CA ALA A 328 -18.81 2.00 0.46
C ALA A 328 -18.90 1.63 -1.03
N GLN A 329 -17.77 1.39 -1.68
CA GLN A 329 -17.75 0.97 -3.09
C GLN A 329 -18.32 -0.44 -3.30
N ARG A 330 -18.02 -1.38 -2.40
CA ARG A 330 -18.55 -2.73 -2.41
C ARG A 330 -20.08 -2.74 -2.31
N ASP A 331 -20.63 -1.93 -1.43
CA ASP A 331 -22.07 -1.80 -1.26
C ASP A 331 -22.73 -1.20 -2.51
N ARG A 332 -22.15 -0.16 -3.09
CA ARG A 332 -22.63 0.41 -4.37
C ARG A 332 -22.71 -0.64 -5.47
N PHE A 333 -21.67 -1.45 -5.63
CA PHE A 333 -21.67 -2.51 -6.63
C PHE A 333 -22.65 -3.65 -6.32
N SER A 334 -22.89 -3.94 -5.04
CA SER A 334 -23.86 -4.96 -4.62
C SER A 334 -25.31 -4.56 -4.86
N MET A 335 -25.57 -3.25 -5.00
CA MET A 335 -26.91 -2.70 -5.31
C MET A 335 -27.20 -2.57 -6.80
N GLN A 336 -26.18 -2.72 -7.65
CA GLN A 336 -26.29 -2.64 -9.12
C GLN A 336 -26.61 -3.99 -9.77
#